data_AF-A0A2N7Y3H4-F1
#
_entry.id   AF-A0A2N7Y3H4-F1
#
_cell.length_a   1.000
_cell.length_b   1.000
_cell.length_c   1.000
_cell.angle_alpha   90.00
_cell.angle_beta   90.00
_cell.angle_gamma   90.00
#
_symmetry.space_group_name_H-M   'P 1'
#
loop_
_entity.id
_entity.type
_entity.pdbx_description
1 polymer ?
#
loop_
_entity_poly.entity_id
_entity_poly.type
_entity_poly.pdbx_seq_one_letter_code
_entity_poly.pdbx_strand_id
1 'polypeptide(L)'
;MNKPFISLCPEITRAHALTLVDWLEDERITCYLSDSRHVSRSIEQVIDRTQLPILTHLFNQGGRFFMAYDRHDAPVGFVRLIKTGSNCEIVLVIGDSDKWGRNLGASTIREGMKLAFLDMRAEKLIAKIHPDNSRSLKAFLRSGFMLESETPTLTSFSMTAASYFQFLREGAGGDSTRIYITEIDKARLEDLIAFEQGPAVVELEHELERAIVVKPQQVACNVITMNSRALLQLDDEEFEVALVYPEDADSNAAKHSVYSDIGTAILGYQEGDAIDWRIADRTRRIEIKKVLYQPEAAGDFHL
;
A
#
# COMPACT_ATOMS: atom_id res chain seq x y z
N MET A 1 6.79 -7.38 18.90
CA MET A 1 7.29 -6.21 18.14
C MET A 1 6.20 -5.82 17.17
N ASN A 2 5.76 -4.55 17.18
CA ASN A 2 4.74 -4.08 16.24
C ASN A 2 5.26 -4.16 14.80
N LYS A 3 4.39 -4.57 13.88
CA LYS A 3 4.71 -4.69 12.45
C LYS A 3 5.02 -3.30 11.87
N PRO A 4 6.01 -3.20 10.96
CA PRO A 4 6.28 -1.96 10.24
C PRO A 4 5.15 -1.67 9.24
N PHE A 5 4.42 -0.60 9.50
CA PHE A 5 3.42 -0.04 8.59
C PHE A 5 4.07 1.06 7.75
N ILE A 6 3.76 1.09 6.46
CA ILE A 6 4.09 2.18 5.55
C ILE A 6 2.84 2.53 4.76
N SER A 7 2.60 3.82 4.55
CA SER A 7 1.67 4.30 3.53
C SER A 7 2.38 5.25 2.57
N LEU A 8 1.97 5.25 1.30
CA LEU A 8 2.52 6.10 0.25
C LEU A 8 1.50 7.18 -0.14
N CYS A 9 1.86 8.44 0.06
CA CYS A 9 1.00 9.58 -0.27
C CYS A 9 1.55 10.35 -1.48
N PRO A 10 0.73 10.65 -2.50
CA PRO A 10 1.17 11.38 -3.70
C PRO A 10 1.29 12.89 -3.48
N GLU A 11 0.69 13.46 -2.44
CA GLU A 11 0.75 14.90 -2.20
C GLU A 11 2.10 15.33 -1.62
N ILE A 12 2.78 16.23 -2.32
CA ILE A 12 4.06 16.78 -1.90
C ILE A 12 3.89 18.24 -1.55
N THR A 13 4.08 18.58 -0.28
CA THR A 13 4.01 19.95 0.24
C THR A 13 5.40 20.58 0.28
N ARG A 14 5.46 21.89 0.52
CA ARG A 14 6.73 22.59 0.78
C ARG A 14 7.49 22.00 1.97
N ALA A 15 6.79 21.59 3.03
CA ALA A 15 7.41 20.95 4.20
C ALA A 15 8.07 19.62 3.82
N HIS A 16 7.43 18.80 2.99
CA HIS A 16 8.04 17.56 2.48
C HIS A 16 9.29 17.86 1.67
N ALA A 17 9.26 18.89 0.83
CA ALA A 17 10.41 19.26 0.02
C ALA A 17 11.63 19.65 0.87
N LEU A 18 11.43 20.34 2.00
CA LEU A 18 12.49 20.64 2.97
C LEU A 18 13.03 19.36 3.63
N THR A 19 12.16 18.46 4.09
CA THR A 19 12.58 17.17 4.65
C THR A 19 13.38 16.33 3.65
N LEU A 20 13.00 16.36 2.37
CA LEU A 20 13.74 15.68 1.31
C LEU A 20 15.14 16.27 1.11
N VAL A 21 15.29 17.61 1.19
CA VAL A 21 16.60 18.26 1.13
C VAL A 21 17.47 17.78 2.28
N ASP A 22 16.96 17.81 3.52
CA ASP A 22 17.70 17.37 4.72
C ASP A 22 18.19 15.92 4.58
N TRP A 23 17.34 15.01 4.10
CA TRP A 23 17.74 13.61 3.86
C TRP A 23 18.77 13.47 2.74
N LEU A 24 18.69 14.29 1.69
CA LEU A 24 19.61 14.23 0.57
C LEU A 24 20.95 14.95 0.85
N GLU A 25 21.09 15.66 1.96
CA GLU A 25 22.38 16.16 2.43
C GLU A 25 23.21 15.10 3.18
N ASP A 26 22.58 14.06 3.72
CA ASP A 26 23.29 12.98 4.41
C ASP A 26 23.98 12.05 3.39
N GLU A 27 25.32 11.99 3.45
CA GLU A 27 26.13 11.11 2.61
C GLU A 27 25.76 9.63 2.78
N ARG A 28 25.30 9.21 3.96
CA ARG A 28 24.91 7.81 4.21
C ARG A 28 23.66 7.43 3.42
N ILE A 29 22.82 8.40 3.08
CA ILE A 29 21.58 8.23 2.31
C ILE A 29 21.87 8.32 0.82
N THR A 30 22.72 9.26 0.41
CA THR A 30 23.00 9.56 -1.00
C THR A 30 24.11 8.74 -1.63
N CYS A 31 24.94 8.05 -0.85
CA CYS A 31 26.10 7.30 -1.36
C CYS A 31 25.77 6.24 -2.41
N TYR A 32 24.53 5.73 -2.42
CA TYR A 32 24.06 4.73 -3.38
C TYR A 32 23.01 5.26 -4.38
N LEU A 33 22.77 6.57 -4.40
CA LEU A 33 21.84 7.20 -5.34
C LEU A 33 22.59 7.70 -6.57
N SER A 34 22.21 7.20 -7.74
CA SER A 34 22.84 7.51 -9.02
C SER A 34 22.78 9.00 -9.39
N ASP A 35 21.71 9.71 -9.00
CA ASP A 35 21.42 11.10 -9.40
C ASP A 35 21.61 12.15 -8.28
N SER A 36 22.16 11.78 -7.13
CA SER A 36 22.05 12.60 -5.89
C SER A 36 22.78 13.95 -5.92
N ARG A 37 23.87 14.10 -6.66
CA ARG A 37 24.81 15.25 -6.50
C ARG A 37 24.21 16.62 -6.85
N HIS A 38 23.05 16.67 -7.49
CA HIS A 38 22.39 17.92 -7.89
C HIS A 38 20.91 18.02 -7.51
N VAL A 39 20.29 16.94 -7.01
CA VAL A 39 18.84 16.89 -6.77
C VAL A 39 18.42 17.76 -5.58
N SER A 40 19.19 17.77 -4.48
CA SER A 40 18.92 18.65 -3.33
C SER A 40 18.91 20.13 -3.75
N ARG A 41 19.96 20.56 -4.45
CA ARG A 41 20.06 21.93 -5.00
C ARG A 41 18.94 22.27 -5.98
N SER A 42 18.51 21.32 -6.81
CA SER A 42 17.36 21.53 -7.71
C SER A 42 16.06 21.71 -6.92
N ILE A 43 15.83 20.93 -5.87
CA ILE A 43 14.66 21.05 -5.01
C ILE A 43 14.69 22.40 -4.26
N GLU A 44 15.82 22.79 -3.68
CA GLU A 44 16.00 24.10 -3.01
C GLU A 44 15.68 25.26 -3.96
N GLN A 45 16.25 25.26 -5.17
CA GLN A 45 15.99 26.30 -6.16
C GLN A 45 14.50 26.39 -6.53
N VAL A 46 13.79 25.26 -6.56
CA VAL A 46 12.35 25.22 -6.82
C VAL A 46 11.57 25.79 -5.63
N ILE A 47 11.94 25.44 -4.39
CA ILE A 47 11.35 25.97 -3.17
C ILE A 47 11.52 27.51 -3.10
N ASP A 48 12.70 28.01 -3.43
CA ASP A 48 13.01 29.45 -3.37
C ASP A 48 12.26 30.26 -4.43
N ARG A 49 12.02 29.67 -5.60
CA ARG A 49 11.39 30.36 -6.75
C ARG A 49 9.86 30.27 -6.73
N THR A 50 9.27 29.38 -5.94
CA THR A 50 7.82 29.15 -5.93
C THR A 50 7.23 29.43 -4.55
N GLN A 51 6.09 30.10 -4.50
CA GLN A 51 5.34 30.35 -3.25
C GLN A 51 4.16 29.39 -3.06
N LEU A 52 4.07 28.36 -3.89
CA LEU A 52 2.97 27.40 -3.83
C LEU A 52 3.11 26.49 -2.59
N PRO A 53 2.01 26.23 -1.86
CA PRO A 53 2.04 25.33 -0.70
C PRO A 53 2.19 23.85 -1.11
N ILE A 54 1.63 23.48 -2.27
CA ILE A 54 1.64 22.13 -2.84
C ILE A 54 2.55 22.14 -4.07
N LEU A 55 3.52 21.23 -4.10
CA LEU A 55 4.58 21.11 -5.09
C LEU A 55 4.50 19.81 -5.91
N THR A 56 3.44 19.00 -5.73
CA THR A 56 3.25 17.67 -6.37
C THR A 56 3.59 17.63 -7.86
N HIS A 57 3.13 18.61 -8.65
CA HIS A 57 3.39 18.67 -10.10
C HIS A 57 4.88 18.71 -10.44
N LEU A 58 5.71 19.36 -9.61
CA LEU A 58 7.14 19.53 -9.83
C LEU A 58 7.90 18.22 -9.60
N PHE A 59 7.44 17.40 -8.66
CA PHE A 59 8.02 16.09 -8.35
C PHE A 59 7.55 15.00 -9.32
N ASN A 60 6.37 15.18 -9.94
CA ASN A 60 5.79 14.21 -10.89
C ASN A 60 6.28 14.38 -12.34
N GLN A 61 7.38 15.10 -12.57
CA GLN A 61 7.98 15.21 -13.90
C GLN A 61 8.66 13.89 -14.29
N GLY A 62 8.13 13.21 -15.32
CA GLY A 62 8.68 11.95 -15.84
C GLY A 62 8.44 10.72 -14.96
N GLY A 63 7.53 10.81 -13.98
CA GLY A 63 7.16 9.68 -13.11
C GLY A 63 6.22 10.13 -12.00
N ARG A 64 5.75 9.20 -11.16
CA ARG A 64 4.95 9.52 -9.98
C ARG A 64 5.83 9.46 -8.74
N PHE A 65 5.75 10.48 -7.91
CA PHE A 65 6.49 10.60 -6.66
C PHE A 65 5.54 10.46 -5.49
N PHE A 66 5.98 9.74 -4.46
CA PHE A 66 5.21 9.45 -3.26
C PHE A 66 6.06 9.65 -2.03
N MET A 67 5.49 10.29 -1.04
CA MET A 67 6.06 10.37 0.30
C MET A 67 5.66 9.13 1.10
N ALA A 68 6.62 8.48 1.76
CA ALA A 68 6.39 7.33 2.60
C ALA A 68 6.26 7.76 4.07
N TYR A 69 5.19 7.32 4.70
CA TYR A 69 4.87 7.60 6.10
C TYR A 69 4.84 6.32 6.92
N ASP A 70 5.29 6.40 8.17
CA ASP A 70 5.07 5.33 9.14
C ASP A 70 3.67 5.40 9.79
N ARG A 71 3.40 4.52 10.75
CA ARG A 71 2.12 4.45 11.48
C ARG A 71 1.75 5.69 12.30
N HIS A 72 2.68 6.60 12.52
CA HIS A 72 2.47 7.83 13.27
C HIS A 72 2.34 9.04 12.34
N ASP A 73 2.12 8.79 11.05
CA ASP A 73 2.12 9.82 10.00
C ASP A 73 3.42 10.64 9.96
N ALA A 74 4.53 10.07 10.42
CA ALA A 74 5.84 10.69 10.29
C ALA A 74 6.45 10.34 8.92
N PRO A 75 6.94 11.32 8.14
CA PRO A 75 7.63 11.03 6.89
C PRO A 75 8.93 10.28 7.18
N VAL A 76 9.18 9.17 6.49
CA VAL A 76 10.36 8.31 6.72
C VAL A 76 11.19 8.04 5.48
N GLY A 77 10.64 8.28 4.29
CA GLY A 77 11.30 8.01 3.03
C GLY A 77 10.42 8.37 1.86
N PHE A 78 10.86 8.12 0.63
CA PHE A 78 10.06 8.36 -0.57
C PHE A 78 10.17 7.19 -1.56
N VAL A 79 9.19 7.14 -2.46
CA VAL A 79 9.17 6.25 -3.63
C VAL A 79 8.93 7.08 -4.88
N ARG A 80 9.67 6.78 -5.95
CA ARG A 80 9.39 7.29 -7.29
C ARG A 80 9.19 6.12 -8.23
N LEU A 81 8.08 6.15 -8.97
CA LEU A 81 7.72 5.16 -9.99
C LEU A 81 7.78 5.81 -11.37
N ILE A 82 8.62 5.28 -12.25
CA ILE A 82 8.87 5.82 -13.59
C ILE A 82 8.38 4.78 -14.60
N LYS A 83 7.27 5.04 -15.29
CA LYS A 83 6.71 4.11 -16.27
C LYS A 83 7.20 4.45 -17.68
N THR A 84 7.77 3.45 -18.36
CA THR A 84 8.24 3.53 -19.74
C THR A 84 7.70 2.34 -20.52
N GLY A 85 6.65 2.57 -21.33
CA GLY A 85 5.92 1.49 -22.00
C GLY A 85 5.21 0.60 -20.97
N SER A 86 5.44 -0.71 -21.05
CA SER A 86 4.89 -1.68 -20.07
C SER A 86 5.78 -1.88 -18.83
N ASN A 87 7.01 -1.36 -18.84
CA ASN A 87 7.93 -1.45 -17.72
C ASN A 87 7.77 -0.25 -16.77
N CYS A 88 7.98 -0.49 -15.48
CA CYS A 88 8.07 0.54 -14.46
C CYS A 88 9.39 0.38 -13.70
N GLU A 89 10.10 1.48 -13.47
CA GLU A 89 11.27 1.54 -12.62
C GLU A 89 10.88 2.11 -11.25
N ILE A 90 11.30 1.44 -10.17
CA ILE A 90 11.12 1.90 -8.80
C ILE A 90 12.43 2.44 -8.23
N VAL A 91 12.36 3.67 -7.72
CA VAL A 91 13.42 4.30 -6.93
C VAL A 91 12.87 4.54 -5.53
N LEU A 92 13.62 4.14 -4.50
CA LEU A 92 13.20 4.25 -3.12
C LEU A 92 14.36 4.70 -2.23
N VAL A 93 14.04 5.56 -1.26
CA VAL A 93 14.94 5.98 -0.19
C VAL A 93 14.21 5.94 1.15
N ILE A 94 14.82 5.37 2.18
CA ILE A 94 14.41 5.57 3.58
C ILE A 94 15.36 6.61 4.16
N GLY A 95 14.87 7.84 4.29
CA GLY A 95 15.69 8.98 4.69
C GLY A 95 15.89 9.06 6.21
N ASP A 96 14.95 8.55 7.00
CA ASP A 96 15.12 8.51 8.45
C ASP A 96 16.09 7.38 8.85
N SER A 97 17.36 7.75 9.06
CA SER A 97 18.44 6.79 9.38
C SER A 97 18.27 6.09 10.73
N ASP A 98 17.55 6.72 11.68
CA ASP A 98 17.30 6.16 13.02
C ASP A 98 16.25 5.03 12.97
N LYS A 99 15.46 4.99 11.89
CA LYS A 99 14.46 3.95 11.63
C LYS A 99 14.97 2.82 10.74
N TRP A 100 16.24 2.86 10.34
CA TRP A 100 16.85 1.77 9.56
C TRP A 100 16.88 0.46 10.34
N GLY A 101 16.82 -0.66 9.62
CA GLY A 101 16.78 -2.00 10.21
C GLY A 101 15.41 -2.43 10.79
N ARG A 102 14.39 -1.55 10.74
CA ARG A 102 13.02 -1.86 11.19
C ARG A 102 12.12 -2.41 10.07
N ASN A 103 12.71 -2.99 9.02
CA ASN A 103 12.01 -3.52 7.83
C ASN A 103 11.16 -2.50 7.04
N LEU A 104 11.30 -1.19 7.29
CA LEU A 104 10.57 -0.13 6.55
C LEU A 104 10.84 -0.18 5.05
N GLY A 105 12.08 -0.47 4.63
CA GLY A 105 12.41 -0.61 3.21
C GLY A 105 11.61 -1.71 2.51
N ALA A 106 11.45 -2.87 3.17
CA ALA A 106 10.65 -3.97 2.61
C ALA A 106 9.16 -3.61 2.56
N SER A 107 8.60 -2.98 3.61
CA SER A 107 7.21 -2.50 3.59
C SER A 107 6.97 -1.46 2.49
N THR A 108 7.91 -0.54 2.31
CA THR A 108 7.80 0.50 1.29
C THR A 108 7.94 -0.07 -0.14
N ILE A 109 8.78 -1.09 -0.34
CA ILE A 109 8.83 -1.83 -1.62
C ILE A 109 7.47 -2.46 -1.92
N ARG A 110 6.80 -3.07 -0.94
CA ARG A 110 5.48 -3.68 -1.14
C ARG A 110 4.40 -2.67 -1.52
N GLU A 111 4.34 -1.54 -0.83
CA GLU A 111 3.45 -0.44 -1.21
C GLU A 111 3.77 0.09 -2.62
N GLY A 112 5.06 0.17 -2.97
CA GLY A 112 5.48 0.54 -4.33
C GLY A 112 5.06 -0.47 -5.40
N MET A 113 5.14 -1.78 -5.10
CA MET A 113 4.64 -2.85 -5.99
C MET A 113 3.14 -2.74 -6.21
N LYS A 114 2.37 -2.51 -5.15
CA LYS A 114 0.91 -2.32 -5.21
C LYS A 114 0.55 -1.22 -6.21
N LEU A 115 1.18 -0.04 -6.08
CA LEU A 115 0.96 1.06 -7.02
C LEU A 115 1.47 0.76 -8.44
N ALA A 116 2.62 0.10 -8.59
CA ALA A 116 3.15 -0.20 -9.91
C ALA A 116 2.26 -1.17 -10.71
N PHE A 117 1.76 -2.24 -10.06
CA PHE A 117 1.03 -3.32 -10.72
C PHE A 117 -0.48 -3.08 -10.79
N LEU A 118 -1.10 -2.56 -9.71
CA LEU A 118 -2.55 -2.42 -9.63
C LEU A 118 -3.03 -1.03 -10.08
N ASP A 119 -2.31 0.04 -9.73
CA ASP A 119 -2.68 1.40 -10.14
C ASP A 119 -2.12 1.72 -11.53
N MET A 120 -0.81 1.57 -11.72
CA MET A 120 -0.13 1.93 -12.97
C MET A 120 -0.18 0.83 -14.03
N ARG A 121 -0.68 -0.38 -13.71
CA ARG A 121 -0.79 -1.52 -14.63
C ARG A 121 0.52 -1.81 -15.39
N ALA A 122 1.64 -1.84 -14.69
CA ALA A 122 2.93 -2.24 -15.27
C ALA A 122 2.95 -3.77 -15.46
N GLU A 123 3.56 -4.26 -16.55
CA GLU A 123 3.79 -5.69 -16.73
C GLU A 123 5.02 -6.17 -15.95
N LYS A 124 5.96 -5.24 -15.71
CA LYS A 124 7.23 -5.52 -15.05
C LYS A 124 7.71 -4.31 -14.25
N LEU A 125 8.16 -4.56 -13.02
CA LEU A 125 8.78 -3.58 -12.14
C LEU A 125 10.28 -3.87 -12.02
N ILE A 126 11.11 -2.84 -12.17
CA ILE A 126 12.56 -2.93 -12.24
C ILE A 126 13.17 -2.07 -11.14
N ALA A 127 14.16 -2.61 -10.43
CA ALA A 127 14.93 -1.89 -9.43
C ALA A 127 16.41 -1.96 -9.76
N LYS A 128 17.04 -0.79 -9.87
CA LYS A 128 18.46 -0.64 -10.19
C LYS A 128 19.20 -0.21 -8.92
N ILE A 129 20.11 -1.05 -8.45
CA ILE A 129 20.71 -0.89 -7.11
C ILE A 129 22.24 -0.94 -7.23
N HIS A 130 22.93 -0.06 -6.52
CA HIS A 130 24.39 -0.12 -6.42
C HIS A 130 24.85 -1.45 -5.77
N PRO A 131 25.86 -2.17 -6.32
CA PRO A 131 26.28 -3.48 -5.81
C PRO A 131 26.70 -3.48 -4.33
N ASP A 132 27.27 -2.38 -3.84
CA ASP A 132 27.67 -2.26 -2.43
C ASP A 132 26.48 -2.01 -1.47
N ASN A 133 25.28 -1.72 -1.98
CA ASN A 133 24.10 -1.47 -1.15
C ASN A 133 23.44 -2.79 -0.71
N SER A 134 24.16 -3.56 0.10
CA SER A 134 23.74 -4.87 0.60
C SER A 134 22.37 -4.86 1.31
N ARG A 135 21.96 -3.72 1.88
CA ARG A 135 20.65 -3.56 2.53
C ARG A 135 19.53 -3.55 1.51
N SER A 136 19.62 -2.71 0.47
CA SER A 136 18.63 -2.66 -0.60
C SER A 136 18.59 -3.96 -1.38
N LEU A 137 19.74 -4.55 -1.72
CA LEU A 137 19.82 -5.85 -2.40
C LEU A 137 19.01 -6.93 -1.66
N LYS A 138 19.24 -7.06 -0.34
CA LYS A 138 18.50 -8.01 0.50
C LYS A 138 17.02 -7.67 0.62
N ALA A 139 16.65 -6.39 0.65
CA ALA A 139 15.26 -5.97 0.75
C ALA A 139 14.46 -6.36 -0.51
N PHE A 140 14.98 -6.09 -1.71
CA PHE A 140 14.33 -6.44 -2.97
C PHE A 140 14.21 -7.97 -3.15
N LEU A 141 15.28 -8.72 -2.86
CA LEU A 141 15.24 -10.19 -2.90
C LEU A 141 14.17 -10.77 -1.96
N ARG A 142 14.07 -10.25 -0.73
CA ARG A 142 13.04 -10.67 0.24
C ARG A 142 11.63 -10.28 -0.15
N SER A 143 11.48 -9.23 -0.95
CA SER A 143 10.20 -8.82 -1.52
C SER A 143 9.83 -9.56 -2.81
N GLY A 144 10.54 -10.65 -3.14
CA GLY A 144 10.21 -11.53 -4.26
C GLY A 144 10.81 -11.13 -5.61
N PHE A 145 11.66 -10.10 -5.66
CA PHE A 145 12.33 -9.72 -6.90
C PHE A 145 13.43 -10.73 -7.26
N MET A 146 13.63 -10.91 -8.56
CA MET A 146 14.65 -11.79 -9.12
C MET A 146 15.77 -10.96 -9.76
N LEU A 147 17.01 -11.45 -9.67
CA LEU A 147 18.16 -10.85 -10.35
C LEU A 147 17.97 -10.96 -11.87
N GLU A 148 18.08 -9.83 -12.56
CA GLU A 148 17.96 -9.76 -14.02
C GLU A 148 19.34 -9.58 -14.69
N SER A 149 20.14 -8.66 -14.18
CA SER A 149 21.50 -8.43 -14.69
C SER A 149 22.38 -7.83 -13.60
N GLU A 150 23.69 -8.03 -13.75
CA GLU A 150 24.70 -7.50 -12.83
C GLU A 150 25.86 -6.90 -13.63
N THR A 151 26.28 -5.72 -13.22
CA THR A 151 27.41 -4.97 -13.78
C THR A 151 28.26 -4.43 -12.64
N PRO A 152 29.52 -4.02 -12.88
CA PRO A 152 30.39 -3.48 -11.83
C PRO A 152 29.83 -2.26 -11.08
N THR A 153 28.92 -1.51 -11.70
CA THR A 153 28.34 -0.28 -11.13
C THR A 153 26.87 -0.44 -10.72
N LEU A 154 26.21 -1.52 -11.14
CA LEU A 154 24.76 -1.66 -10.97
C LEU A 154 24.31 -3.13 -11.00
N THR A 155 23.49 -3.50 -10.04
CA THR A 155 22.74 -4.76 -9.98
C THR A 155 21.26 -4.46 -10.25
N SER A 156 20.69 -5.08 -11.30
CA SER A 156 19.30 -4.90 -11.71
C SER A 156 18.45 -6.07 -11.26
N PHE A 157 17.36 -5.77 -10.57
CA PHE A 157 16.33 -6.72 -10.17
C PHE A 157 15.04 -6.44 -10.91
N SER A 158 14.24 -7.47 -11.11
CA SER A 158 12.90 -7.30 -11.65
C SER A 158 11.87 -8.23 -11.03
N MET A 159 10.60 -7.81 -11.13
CA MET A 159 9.43 -8.60 -10.81
C MET A 159 8.40 -8.40 -11.93
N THR A 160 7.74 -9.47 -12.35
CA THR A 160 6.62 -9.39 -13.30
C THR A 160 5.28 -9.30 -12.55
N ALA A 161 4.24 -8.81 -13.23
CA ALA A 161 2.89 -8.79 -12.66
C ALA A 161 2.44 -10.20 -12.22
N ALA A 162 2.70 -11.23 -13.03
CA ALA A 162 2.39 -12.61 -12.69
C ALA A 162 3.08 -13.08 -11.40
N SER A 163 4.37 -12.76 -11.25
CA SER A 163 5.13 -13.07 -10.03
C SER A 163 4.63 -12.30 -8.82
N TYR A 164 4.20 -11.04 -8.99
CA TYR A 164 3.59 -10.24 -7.93
C TYR A 164 2.28 -10.86 -7.42
N PHE A 165 1.38 -11.24 -8.33
CA PHE A 165 0.13 -11.91 -8.00
C PHE A 165 0.36 -13.24 -7.27
N GLN A 166 1.30 -14.05 -7.75
CA GLN A 166 1.71 -15.28 -7.06
C GLN A 166 2.27 -14.98 -5.64
N PHE A 167 3.12 -13.95 -5.53
CA PHE A 167 3.71 -13.53 -4.26
C PHE A 167 2.66 -13.11 -3.21
N LEU A 168 1.58 -12.45 -3.64
CA LEU A 168 0.44 -12.11 -2.77
C LEU A 168 -0.30 -13.36 -2.27
N ARG A 169 -0.63 -14.28 -3.17
CA ARG A 169 -1.37 -15.53 -2.85
C ARG A 169 -0.59 -16.45 -1.91
N GLU A 170 0.73 -16.48 -2.01
CA GLU A 170 1.59 -17.28 -1.14
C GLU A 170 1.71 -16.71 0.28
N GLY A 171 1.19 -15.50 0.54
CA GLY A 171 1.33 -14.84 1.83
C GLY A 171 2.77 -14.42 2.15
N ALA A 172 3.65 -14.41 1.14
CA ALA A 172 5.04 -14.00 1.26
C ALA A 172 5.19 -12.47 1.45
N GLY A 173 4.09 -11.72 1.33
CA GLY A 173 4.00 -10.26 1.52
C GLY A 173 4.17 -9.76 2.95
N GLY A 174 4.40 -10.62 3.95
CA GLY A 174 4.71 -10.19 5.32
C GLY A 174 3.55 -9.51 6.05
N ASP A 175 2.36 -9.42 5.44
CA ASP A 175 1.15 -9.13 6.17
C ASP A 175 0.61 -10.42 6.79
N SER A 176 0.81 -10.56 8.10
CA SER A 176 0.56 -11.83 8.79
C SER A 176 -0.92 -12.13 9.01
N THR A 177 -1.82 -11.18 8.74
CA THR A 177 -3.25 -11.38 8.96
C THR A 177 -3.86 -11.87 7.65
N ARG A 178 -4.24 -13.14 7.64
CA ARG A 178 -4.93 -13.74 6.51
C ARG A 178 -6.38 -13.28 6.53
N ILE A 179 -6.82 -12.71 5.42
CA ILE A 179 -8.22 -12.38 5.20
C ILE A 179 -8.90 -13.46 4.37
N TYR A 180 -10.21 -13.59 4.54
CA TYR A 180 -11.02 -14.62 3.93
C TYR A 180 -12.12 -13.99 3.10
N ILE A 181 -12.45 -14.60 1.96
CA ILE A 181 -13.56 -14.16 1.14
C ILE A 181 -14.29 -15.36 0.57
N THR A 182 -15.61 -15.25 0.41
CA THR A 182 -16.37 -16.29 -0.27
C THR A 182 -16.09 -16.28 -1.77
N GLU A 183 -16.19 -17.44 -2.42
CA GLU A 183 -16.05 -17.53 -3.87
C GLU A 183 -17.08 -16.67 -4.63
N ILE A 184 -18.27 -16.47 -4.04
CA ILE A 184 -19.35 -15.66 -4.60
C ILE A 184 -19.00 -14.18 -4.50
N ASP A 185 -18.61 -13.70 -3.31
CA ASP A 185 -18.25 -12.30 -3.10
C ASP A 185 -17.04 -11.91 -3.92
N LYS A 186 -16.04 -12.79 -4.01
CA LYS A 186 -14.85 -12.54 -4.82
C LYS A 186 -15.21 -12.32 -6.29
N ALA A 187 -16.00 -13.22 -6.89
CA ALA A 187 -16.41 -13.09 -8.28
C ALA A 187 -17.19 -11.79 -8.51
N ARG A 188 -18.13 -11.46 -7.62
CA ARG A 188 -18.91 -10.21 -7.71
C ARG A 188 -18.03 -8.96 -7.59
N LEU A 189 -17.09 -8.95 -6.66
CA LEU A 189 -16.21 -7.80 -6.45
C LEU A 189 -15.18 -7.66 -7.59
N GLU A 190 -14.70 -8.75 -8.16
CA GLU A 190 -13.85 -8.74 -9.36
C GLU A 190 -14.59 -8.13 -10.57
N ASP A 191 -15.84 -8.54 -10.80
CA ASP A 191 -16.69 -7.94 -11.84
C ASP A 191 -16.94 -6.45 -11.59
N LEU A 192 -17.18 -6.09 -10.32
CA LEU A 192 -17.44 -4.72 -9.90
C LEU A 192 -16.23 -3.80 -10.14
N ILE A 193 -15.01 -4.25 -9.81
CA ILE A 193 -13.80 -3.45 -9.95
C ILE A 193 -13.24 -3.40 -11.38
N ALA A 194 -13.70 -4.26 -12.29
CA ALA A 194 -13.14 -4.39 -13.65
C ALA A 194 -13.16 -3.09 -14.46
N PHE A 195 -14.09 -2.18 -14.17
CA PHE A 195 -14.25 -0.90 -14.87
C PHE A 195 -14.05 0.33 -13.98
N GLU A 196 -13.74 0.13 -12.71
CA GLU A 196 -13.55 1.21 -11.75
C GLU A 196 -12.07 1.56 -11.59
N GLN A 197 -11.78 2.80 -11.21
CA GLN A 197 -10.42 3.27 -11.00
C GLN A 197 -10.35 4.15 -9.75
N GLY A 198 -9.22 4.10 -9.05
CA GLY A 198 -8.95 4.98 -7.91
C GLY A 198 -8.27 4.25 -6.75
N PRO A 199 -7.88 5.00 -5.70
CA PRO A 199 -7.14 4.45 -4.57
C PRO A 199 -7.86 3.30 -3.86
N ALA A 200 -9.16 3.44 -3.61
CA ALA A 200 -9.96 2.40 -2.95
C ALA A 200 -10.02 1.10 -3.78
N VAL A 201 -10.09 1.21 -5.10
CA VAL A 201 -10.08 0.04 -6.01
C VAL A 201 -8.74 -0.68 -5.97
N VAL A 202 -7.63 0.07 -5.92
CA VAL A 202 -6.27 -0.48 -5.83
C VAL A 202 -6.07 -1.25 -4.52
N GLU A 203 -6.55 -0.70 -3.40
CA GLU A 203 -6.52 -1.38 -2.11
C GLU A 203 -7.42 -2.62 -2.13
N LEU A 204 -8.66 -2.52 -2.63
CA LEU A 204 -9.57 -3.65 -2.70
C LEU A 204 -9.02 -4.78 -3.58
N GLU A 205 -8.49 -4.48 -4.76
CA GLU A 205 -7.87 -5.46 -5.65
C GLU A 205 -6.68 -6.16 -4.97
N HIS A 206 -5.87 -5.41 -4.20
CA HIS A 206 -4.77 -5.99 -3.42
C HIS A 206 -5.29 -6.99 -2.36
N GLU A 207 -6.33 -6.61 -1.64
CA GLU A 207 -6.95 -7.45 -0.61
C GLU A 207 -7.61 -8.71 -1.22
N LEU A 208 -8.38 -8.58 -2.30
CA LEU A 208 -9.04 -9.69 -3.01
C LEU A 208 -8.04 -10.73 -3.54
N GLU A 209 -6.88 -10.25 -3.99
CA GLU A 209 -5.85 -11.08 -4.57
C GLU A 209 -5.11 -11.92 -3.52
N ARG A 210 -4.83 -11.34 -2.34
CA ARG A 210 -4.16 -12.05 -1.23
C ARG A 210 -5.13 -12.89 -0.36
N ALA A 211 -6.44 -12.66 -0.51
CA ALA A 211 -7.45 -13.32 0.31
C ALA A 211 -7.51 -14.84 0.08
N ILE A 212 -7.79 -15.56 1.16
CA ILE A 212 -8.07 -17.00 1.11
C ILE A 212 -9.52 -17.17 0.68
N VAL A 213 -9.70 -17.74 -0.52
CA VAL A 213 -11.03 -18.02 -1.06
C VAL A 213 -11.59 -19.29 -0.42
N VAL A 214 -12.79 -19.18 0.13
CA VAL A 214 -13.52 -20.29 0.75
C VAL A 214 -14.93 -20.39 0.17
N LYS A 215 -15.56 -21.56 0.33
CA LYS A 215 -16.99 -21.68 0.03
C LYS A 215 -17.82 -20.92 1.07
N PRO A 216 -19.00 -20.38 0.72
CA PRO A 216 -19.86 -19.69 1.69
C PRO A 216 -20.17 -20.55 2.93
N GLN A 217 -20.33 -21.86 2.78
CA GLN A 217 -20.61 -22.77 3.90
C GLN A 217 -19.39 -23.04 4.80
N GLN A 218 -18.21 -22.59 4.40
CA GLN A 218 -16.93 -22.85 5.07
C GLN A 218 -16.30 -21.60 5.68
N VAL A 219 -16.85 -20.41 5.41
CA VAL A 219 -16.38 -19.19 6.05
C VAL A 219 -16.70 -19.23 7.55
N ALA A 220 -15.75 -18.81 8.37
CA ALA A 220 -15.95 -18.79 9.81
C ALA A 220 -16.93 -17.67 10.20
N CYS A 221 -17.77 -17.90 11.21
CA CYS A 221 -18.83 -16.97 11.62
C CYS A 221 -18.34 -15.64 12.20
N ASN A 222 -17.04 -15.52 12.47
CA ASN A 222 -16.39 -14.33 12.99
C ASN A 222 -15.64 -13.54 11.91
N VAL A 223 -15.81 -13.87 10.62
CA VAL A 223 -15.23 -13.14 9.48
C VAL A 223 -16.22 -12.08 8.99
N ILE A 224 -15.74 -10.89 8.64
CA ILE A 224 -16.56 -9.89 7.95
C ILE A 224 -16.63 -10.24 6.46
N THR A 225 -17.77 -10.77 6.00
CA THR A 225 -18.10 -10.96 4.57
C THR A 225 -18.93 -9.79 4.05
N MET A 226 -19.24 -9.76 2.75
CA MET A 226 -20.18 -8.77 2.23
C MET A 226 -21.53 -8.89 2.93
N ASN A 227 -22.23 -7.75 3.09
CA ASN A 227 -23.50 -7.66 3.82
C ASN A 227 -23.46 -8.02 5.32
N SER A 228 -22.26 -8.18 5.88
CA SER A 228 -22.07 -8.33 7.34
C SER A 228 -22.31 -7.02 8.09
N ARG A 229 -22.67 -7.13 9.38
CA ARG A 229 -22.65 -6.03 10.35
C ARG A 229 -21.61 -6.29 11.41
N ALA A 230 -20.81 -5.30 11.74
CA ALA A 230 -19.76 -5.42 12.75
C ALA A 230 -19.71 -4.20 13.68
N LEU A 231 -19.31 -4.43 14.92
CA LEU A 231 -18.88 -3.40 15.86
C LEU A 231 -17.38 -3.20 15.67
N LEU A 232 -17.00 -1.98 15.31
CA LEU A 232 -15.61 -1.58 15.14
C LEU A 232 -15.23 -0.59 16.23
N GLN A 233 -13.95 -0.57 16.58
CA GLN A 233 -13.33 0.55 17.27
C GLN A 233 -12.36 1.23 16.30
N LEU A 234 -12.56 2.52 16.06
CA LEU A 234 -11.61 3.37 15.36
C LEU A 234 -10.99 4.32 16.37
N ASP A 235 -9.69 4.16 16.61
CA ASP A 235 -8.98 4.87 17.66
C ASP A 235 -9.67 4.64 19.03
N ASP A 236 -10.33 5.64 19.61
CA ASP A 236 -11.03 5.55 20.91
C ASP A 236 -12.57 5.53 20.80
N GLU A 237 -13.12 5.47 19.58
CA GLU A 237 -14.55 5.51 19.32
C GLU A 237 -15.09 4.18 18.78
N GLU A 238 -16.15 3.66 19.39
CA GLU A 238 -16.87 2.47 18.92
C GLU A 238 -18.07 2.86 18.07
N PHE A 239 -18.27 2.16 16.95
CA PHE A 239 -19.43 2.35 16.09
C PHE A 239 -19.78 1.05 15.35
N GLU A 240 -21.06 0.89 15.02
CA GLU A 240 -21.53 -0.19 14.16
C GLU A 240 -21.35 0.18 12.69
N VAL A 241 -20.98 -0.81 11.88
CA VAL A 241 -20.87 -0.69 10.44
C VAL A 241 -21.63 -1.84 9.79
N ALA A 242 -22.32 -1.56 8.69
CA ALA A 242 -22.80 -2.57 7.75
C ALA A 242 -21.96 -2.48 6.47
N LEU A 243 -21.20 -3.54 6.16
CA LEU A 243 -20.41 -3.60 4.93
C LEU A 243 -21.33 -4.00 3.77
N VAL A 244 -21.44 -3.17 2.74
CA VAL A 244 -22.38 -3.40 1.63
C VAL A 244 -21.74 -3.13 0.26
N TYR A 245 -22.40 -3.59 -0.80
CA TYR A 245 -22.04 -3.21 -2.17
C TYR A 245 -22.32 -1.71 -2.41
N PRO A 246 -21.67 -1.08 -3.42
CA PRO A 246 -21.82 0.35 -3.64
C PRO A 246 -23.26 0.83 -3.85
N GLU A 247 -24.10 0.05 -4.50
CA GLU A 247 -25.51 0.36 -4.77
C GLU A 247 -26.37 0.47 -3.49
N ASP A 248 -25.95 -0.17 -2.40
CA ASP A 248 -26.69 -0.24 -1.14
C ASP A 248 -26.13 0.71 -0.07
N ALA A 249 -25.11 1.50 -0.40
CA ALA A 249 -24.44 2.40 0.52
C ALA A 249 -25.36 3.55 0.98
N ASP A 250 -25.41 3.77 2.29
CA ASP A 250 -26.21 4.83 2.92
C ASP A 250 -25.54 5.26 4.23
N SER A 251 -24.95 6.46 4.21
CA SER A 251 -24.25 7.02 5.35
C SER A 251 -25.18 7.31 6.54
N ASN A 252 -26.47 7.56 6.31
CA ASN A 252 -27.43 7.81 7.39
C ASN A 252 -27.83 6.51 8.12
N ALA A 253 -27.65 5.37 7.46
CA ALA A 253 -28.00 4.05 7.98
C ALA A 253 -26.77 3.24 8.43
N ALA A 254 -25.60 3.88 8.57
CA ALA A 254 -24.32 3.21 8.86
C ALA A 254 -23.98 2.08 7.87
N LYS A 255 -24.42 2.22 6.61
CA LYS A 255 -24.11 1.29 5.51
C LYS A 255 -22.93 1.83 4.72
N HIS A 256 -21.80 1.17 4.84
CA HIS A 256 -20.55 1.54 4.22
C HIS A 256 -20.30 0.68 2.99
N SER A 257 -20.14 1.34 1.84
CA SER A 257 -19.69 0.68 0.61
C SER A 257 -18.33 0.00 0.83
N VAL A 258 -18.12 -1.15 0.18
CA VAL A 258 -16.80 -1.78 0.02
C VAL A 258 -15.75 -0.83 -0.59
N TYR A 259 -16.16 0.24 -1.28
CA TYR A 259 -15.26 1.29 -1.79
C TYR A 259 -14.93 2.42 -0.81
N SER A 260 -15.55 2.43 0.37
CA SER A 260 -15.15 3.38 1.41
C SER A 260 -13.87 2.93 2.10
N ASP A 261 -13.09 3.87 2.65
CA ASP A 261 -11.86 3.55 3.40
C ASP A 261 -12.10 2.46 4.45
N ILE A 262 -13.20 2.56 5.22
CA ILE A 262 -13.57 1.57 6.24
C ILE A 262 -14.00 0.26 5.58
N GLY A 263 -14.83 0.31 4.54
CA GLY A 263 -15.37 -0.90 3.91
C GLY A 263 -14.30 -1.77 3.26
N THR A 264 -13.35 -1.15 2.56
CA THR A 264 -12.19 -1.87 1.99
C THR A 264 -11.32 -2.45 3.10
N ALA A 265 -11.06 -1.68 4.17
CA ALA A 265 -10.14 -2.08 5.23
C ALA A 265 -10.59 -3.31 6.02
N ILE A 266 -11.91 -3.51 6.20
CA ILE A 266 -12.44 -4.55 7.10
C ILE A 266 -12.83 -5.84 6.38
N LEU A 267 -12.96 -5.82 5.05
CA LEU A 267 -13.40 -6.98 4.28
C LEU A 267 -12.48 -8.18 4.52
N GLY A 268 -13.08 -9.29 4.93
CA GLY A 268 -12.41 -10.57 5.13
C GLY A 268 -11.57 -10.71 6.41
N TYR A 269 -11.48 -9.66 7.22
CA TYR A 269 -10.87 -9.71 8.55
C TYR A 269 -11.82 -10.30 9.59
N GLN A 270 -11.26 -10.69 10.74
CA GLN A 270 -11.96 -11.43 11.78
C GLN A 270 -12.14 -10.63 13.07
N GLU A 271 -13.10 -11.05 13.90
CA GLU A 271 -13.18 -10.59 15.29
C GLU A 271 -11.83 -10.71 16.01
N GLY A 272 -11.40 -9.63 16.65
CA GLY A 272 -10.12 -9.51 17.35
C GLY A 272 -8.96 -9.02 16.49
N ASP A 273 -9.12 -8.93 15.17
CA ASP A 273 -8.09 -8.35 14.30
C ASP A 273 -7.98 -6.83 14.50
N ALA A 274 -6.77 -6.33 14.28
CA ALA A 274 -6.46 -4.91 14.30
C ALA A 274 -5.66 -4.52 13.05
N ILE A 275 -6.10 -3.46 12.39
CA ILE A 275 -5.64 -3.05 11.07
C ILE A 275 -5.21 -1.59 11.16
N ASP A 276 -3.99 -1.29 10.70
CA ASP A 276 -3.58 0.09 10.48
C ASP A 276 -3.97 0.44 9.04
N TRP A 277 -4.82 1.47 8.85
CA TRP A 277 -5.33 1.88 7.54
C TRP A 277 -5.26 3.40 7.39
N ARG A 278 -5.10 3.89 6.16
CA ARG A 278 -5.10 5.34 5.90
C ARG A 278 -6.53 5.79 5.60
N ILE A 279 -7.09 6.62 6.49
CA ILE A 279 -8.45 7.17 6.38
C ILE A 279 -8.33 8.69 6.36
N ALA A 280 -8.87 9.34 5.31
CA ALA A 280 -8.81 10.80 5.15
C ALA A 280 -7.40 11.39 5.44
N ASP A 281 -6.38 10.81 4.81
CA ASP A 281 -4.96 11.19 4.93
C ASP A 281 -4.33 11.04 6.33
N ARG A 282 -4.92 10.24 7.22
CA ARG A 282 -4.31 9.87 8.49
C ARG A 282 -4.27 8.37 8.67
N THR A 283 -3.18 7.86 9.24
CA THR A 283 -3.15 6.47 9.67
C THR A 283 -3.98 6.32 10.94
N ARG A 284 -4.99 5.47 10.87
CA ARG A 284 -5.85 5.11 11.98
C ARG A 284 -5.83 3.62 12.22
N ARG A 285 -6.09 3.23 13.47
CA ARG A 285 -6.17 1.81 13.85
C ARG A 285 -7.63 1.42 13.97
N ILE A 286 -8.03 0.44 13.17
CA ILE A 286 -9.35 -0.18 13.21
C ILE A 286 -9.22 -1.51 13.96
N GLU A 287 -10.01 -1.71 15.00
CA GLU A 287 -10.13 -2.99 15.69
C GLU A 287 -11.52 -3.57 15.47
N ILE A 288 -11.58 -4.83 15.04
CA ILE A 288 -12.85 -5.52 14.85
C ILE A 288 -13.25 -6.12 16.21
N LYS A 289 -14.16 -5.43 16.90
CA LYS A 289 -14.61 -5.88 18.23
C LYS A 289 -15.53 -7.08 18.13
N LYS A 290 -16.46 -7.05 17.18
CA LYS A 290 -17.47 -8.10 17.03
C LYS A 290 -18.11 -8.10 15.65
N VAL A 291 -18.43 -9.27 15.11
CA VAL A 291 -19.33 -9.49 13.98
C VAL A 291 -20.72 -9.72 14.55
N LEU A 292 -21.60 -8.74 14.33
CA LEU A 292 -22.96 -8.71 14.87
C LEU A 292 -23.92 -9.53 14.00
N TYR A 293 -23.65 -9.58 12.70
CA TYR A 293 -24.39 -10.38 11.71
C TYR A 293 -23.44 -10.74 10.57
N GLN A 294 -23.54 -11.98 10.10
CA GLN A 294 -22.88 -12.48 8.90
C GLN A 294 -23.91 -13.29 8.09
N PRO A 295 -24.09 -13.04 6.79
CA PRO A 295 -25.03 -13.77 5.96
C PRO A 295 -24.84 -15.29 6.02
N GLU A 296 -23.61 -15.77 5.89
CA GLU A 296 -23.30 -17.20 5.86
C GLU A 296 -23.61 -17.89 7.18
N ALA A 297 -23.35 -17.24 8.31
CA ALA A 297 -23.73 -17.76 9.64
C ALA A 297 -25.26 -17.79 9.84
N ALA A 298 -26.01 -16.91 9.17
CA ALA A 298 -27.47 -16.88 9.18
C ALA A 298 -28.10 -17.87 8.17
N GLY A 299 -27.31 -18.46 7.28
CA GLY A 299 -27.77 -19.35 6.22
C GLY A 299 -28.12 -18.65 4.90
N ASP A 300 -27.83 -17.36 4.79
CA ASP A 300 -28.10 -16.51 3.63
C ASP A 300 -26.95 -16.54 2.61
N PHE A 301 -26.58 -17.73 2.11
CA PHE A 301 -25.38 -17.97 1.28
C PHE A 301 -25.36 -17.29 -0.12
N HIS A 302 -26.37 -16.49 -0.44
CA HIS A 302 -26.53 -15.85 -1.75
C HIS A 302 -26.59 -14.33 -1.69
N LEU A 303 -26.60 -13.76 -0.49
CA LEU A 303 -26.50 -12.31 -0.30
C LEU A 303 -25.11 -11.81 -0.70
#